data_AF-A0A920B821-F1
#
_entry.id   AF-A0A920B821-F1
#
_cell.length_a   1.000
_cell.length_b   1.000
_cell.length_c   1.000
_cell.angle_alpha   90.00
_cell.angle_beta   90.00
_cell.angle_gamma   90.00
#
_symmetry.space_group_name_H-M   'P 1'
#
loop_
_entity.id
_entity.type
_entity.pdbx_description
1 polymer ?
#
loop_
_entity_poly.entity_id
_entity_poly.type
_entity_poly.pdbx_seq_one_letter_code
_entity_poly.pdbx_strand_id
1 'polypeptide(L)'
;MHLVNQKGHSDAYEMSMEKILSLVSNELKEIHIVGGLHPDWKFEKYLEIVREVSKAAPDAHIKAFTAVEIDWFSQISGKSVSKVISDLMNAGVDALPGGGAEIFSPEVRKKICTPKTTGDSWLEIHREAHKQGYPQMLLFCMDTLNPMMMLLIMSHV
;
A
#
# COMPACT_ATOMS: atom_id res chain seq x y z
N MET A 1 1.98 -3.82 10.26
CA MET A 1 2.47 -5.21 10.11
C MET A 1 3.87 -5.14 9.54
N HIS A 2 4.91 -5.43 10.32
CA HIS A 2 6.30 -5.36 9.82
C HIS A 2 6.70 -6.73 9.27
N LEU A 3 6.60 -6.93 7.96
CA LEU A 3 7.09 -8.15 7.32
C LEU A 3 8.38 -7.85 6.58
N VAL A 4 9.48 -8.37 7.13
CA VAL A 4 10.76 -8.47 6.44
C VAL A 4 10.58 -9.44 5.28
N ASN A 5 11.17 -9.11 4.13
CA ASN A 5 11.04 -9.80 2.85
C ASN A 5 11.66 -11.23 2.82
N GLN A 6 11.89 -11.85 3.98
CA GLN A 6 12.56 -13.15 4.13
C GLN A 6 11.94 -13.95 5.29
N LYS A 7 11.42 -15.13 4.95
CA LYS A 7 10.93 -16.13 5.92
C LYS A 7 12.09 -16.62 6.78
N GLY A 8 11.97 -16.52 8.10
CA GLY A 8 12.99 -17.00 9.05
C GLY A 8 14.05 -15.97 9.47
N HIS A 9 13.93 -14.70 9.08
CA HIS A 9 14.68 -13.63 9.74
C HIS A 9 14.24 -13.54 11.21
N SER A 10 15.19 -13.33 12.15
CA SER A 10 14.91 -13.33 13.59
C SER A 10 13.80 -12.36 14.02
N ASP A 11 13.63 -11.29 13.24
CA ASP A 11 12.71 -10.19 13.54
C ASP A 11 11.43 -10.22 12.69
N ALA A 12 11.24 -11.25 11.85
CA ALA A 12 10.02 -11.40 11.06
C ALA A 12 8.89 -11.95 11.95
N TYR A 13 7.73 -11.29 11.96
CA TYR A 13 6.55 -11.78 12.65
C TYR A 13 5.29 -11.60 11.81
N GLU A 14 4.38 -12.56 11.90
CA GLU A 14 3.04 -12.47 11.33
C GLU A 14 2.03 -12.23 12.46
N MET A 15 1.11 -11.30 12.26
CA MET A 15 0.01 -11.08 13.19
C MET A 15 -1.18 -11.94 12.80
N SER A 16 -1.75 -12.66 13.77
CA SER A 16 -3.03 -13.34 13.58
C SER A 16 -4.16 -12.34 13.40
N MET A 17 -5.25 -12.75 12.75
CA MET A 17 -6.45 -11.91 12.62
C MET A 17 -6.98 -11.47 13.99
N GLU A 18 -7.01 -12.38 14.96
CA GLU A 18 -7.40 -12.08 16.35
C GLU A 18 -6.55 -10.96 16.94
N LYS A 19 -5.23 -11.01 16.73
CA LYS A 19 -4.34 -9.97 17.22
C LYS A 19 -4.57 -8.64 16.52
N ILE A 20 -4.80 -8.64 15.20
CA ILE A 20 -5.15 -7.43 14.44
C ILE A 20 -6.43 -6.81 15.01
N LEU A 21 -7.49 -7.61 15.15
CA LEU A 21 -8.78 -7.14 15.64
C LEU A 21 -8.73 -6.66 17.09
N SER A 22 -7.88 -7.25 17.93
CA SER A 22 -7.65 -6.75 19.31
C SER A 22 -7.08 -5.33 19.38
N LEU A 23 -6.49 -4.83 18.29
CA LEU A 23 -5.94 -3.48 18.19
C LEU A 23 -6.91 -2.48 17.55
N VAL A 24 -8.00 -2.96 16.96
CA VAL A 24 -9.01 -2.13 16.32
C VAL A 24 -10.10 -1.82 17.33
N SER A 25 -10.33 -0.52 17.59
CA SER A 25 -11.48 -0.05 18.35
C SER A 25 -12.40 0.78 17.45
N ASN A 26 -13.68 0.83 17.82
CA ASN A 26 -14.70 1.64 17.16
C ASN A 26 -14.51 3.16 17.36
N GLU A 27 -13.58 3.57 18.22
CA GLU A 27 -13.26 4.99 18.46
C GLU A 27 -12.22 5.53 17.46
N LEU A 28 -11.51 4.64 16.74
CA LEU A 28 -10.54 5.04 15.73
C LEU A 28 -11.23 5.78 14.58
N LYS A 29 -10.62 6.89 14.16
CA LYS A 29 -11.09 7.69 13.00
C LYS A 29 -10.30 7.43 11.73
N GLU A 30 -9.09 6.91 11.87
CA GLU A 30 -8.21 6.58 10.76
C GLU A 30 -7.38 5.35 11.11
N ILE A 31 -7.29 4.41 10.17
CA ILE A 31 -6.53 3.17 10.32
C ILE A 31 -5.56 3.05 9.15
N HIS A 32 -4.27 2.92 9.45
CA HIS A 32 -3.23 2.74 8.44
C HIS A 32 -2.74 1.30 8.43
N ILE A 33 -2.97 0.60 7.31
CA ILE A 33 -2.52 -0.79 7.12
C ILE A 33 -1.35 -0.78 6.13
N VAL A 34 -0.15 -0.91 6.66
CA VAL A 34 1.06 -1.18 5.86
C VAL A 34 1.69 -2.50 6.31
N GLY A 35 2.09 -3.27 5.30
CA GLY A 35 2.63 -4.61 5.43
C GLY A 35 3.99 -4.73 4.76
N GLY A 36 4.55 -5.94 4.83
CA GLY A 36 5.58 -6.34 3.87
C GLY A 36 5.05 -7.40 2.91
N LEU A 37 5.90 -7.76 1.95
CA LEU A 37 5.57 -8.65 0.85
C LEU A 37 5.69 -10.10 1.32
N HIS A 38 4.58 -10.68 1.78
CA HIS A 38 4.60 -12.03 2.32
C HIS A 38 4.72 -13.05 1.17
N PRO A 39 5.71 -13.97 1.19
CA PRO A 39 5.93 -14.91 0.08
C PRO A 39 4.80 -15.94 -0.09
N ASP A 40 4.19 -16.38 1.03
CA ASP A 40 3.18 -17.45 1.01
C ASP A 40 1.72 -16.95 1.06
N TRP A 41 1.48 -15.65 1.28
CA TRP A 41 0.11 -15.15 1.38
C TRP A 41 -0.45 -14.89 -0.01
N LYS A 42 -1.68 -15.34 -0.24
CA LYS A 42 -2.45 -14.97 -1.42
C LYS A 42 -3.09 -13.60 -1.22
N PHE A 43 -3.40 -12.92 -2.32
CA PHE A 43 -4.05 -11.61 -2.30
C PHE A 43 -5.38 -11.63 -1.52
N GLU A 44 -6.12 -12.74 -1.56
CA GLU A 44 -7.40 -12.90 -0.85
C GLU A 44 -7.27 -12.73 0.66
N LYS A 45 -6.12 -13.13 1.26
CA LYS A 45 -5.88 -12.94 2.69
C LYS A 45 -5.77 -11.46 3.06
N TYR A 46 -5.18 -10.64 2.19
CA TYR A 46 -5.12 -9.19 2.40
C TYR A 46 -6.50 -8.56 2.31
N LEU A 47 -7.34 -9.00 1.36
CA LEU A 47 -8.73 -8.56 1.25
C LEU A 47 -9.55 -8.94 2.49
N GLU A 48 -9.33 -10.15 3.02
CA GLU A 48 -9.98 -10.60 4.26
C GLU A 48 -9.60 -9.70 5.44
N ILE A 49 -8.32 -9.38 5.61
CA ILE A 49 -7.85 -8.45 6.66
C ILE A 49 -8.56 -7.10 6.56
N VAL A 50 -8.61 -6.50 5.36
CA VAL A 50 -9.29 -5.21 5.18
C VAL A 50 -10.78 -5.32 5.55
N ARG A 51 -11.47 -6.37 5.09
CA ARG A 51 -12.90 -6.55 5.40
C ARG A 51 -13.17 -6.68 6.89
N GLU A 52 -12.37 -7.47 7.59
CA GLU A 52 -12.56 -7.67 9.03
C GLU A 52 -12.23 -6.39 9.82
N VAL A 53 -11.20 -5.65 9.42
CA VAL A 53 -10.89 -4.34 10.02
C VAL A 53 -12.00 -3.32 9.75
N SER A 54 -12.50 -3.25 8.51
CA SER A 54 -13.60 -2.36 8.11
C SER A 54 -14.88 -2.67 8.87
N LYS A 55 -15.21 -3.95 9.10
CA LYS A 55 -16.35 -4.35 9.94
C LYS A 55 -16.16 -3.97 11.41
N ALA A 56 -14.94 -4.09 11.94
CA ALA A 56 -14.64 -3.80 13.34
C ALA A 56 -14.60 -2.29 13.65
N ALA A 57 -14.29 -1.46 12.67
CA ALA A 57 -14.27 0.00 12.78
C ALA A 57 -14.96 0.68 11.58
N PRO A 58 -16.31 0.59 11.49
CA PRO A 58 -17.07 1.06 10.32
C PRO A 58 -17.02 2.58 10.12
N ASP A 59 -16.70 3.34 11.18
CA ASP A 59 -16.58 4.81 11.14
C ASP A 59 -15.13 5.28 10.90
N ALA A 60 -14.17 4.36 10.79
CA ALA A 60 -12.77 4.68 10.56
C ALA A 60 -12.45 4.75 9.08
N HIS A 61 -11.69 5.77 8.68
CA HIS A 61 -11.15 5.87 7.33
C HIS A 61 -9.90 4.97 7.18
N ILE A 62 -9.97 3.96 6.33
CA ILE A 62 -8.91 2.96 6.16
C ILE A 62 -7.98 3.36 5.02
N LYS A 63 -6.72 3.65 5.34
CA LYS A 63 -5.66 3.84 4.35
C LYS A 63 -4.76 2.60 4.34
N ALA A 64 -4.75 1.86 3.24
CA ALA A 64 -4.07 0.57 3.21
C ALA A 64 -3.25 0.37 1.93
N PHE A 65 -2.07 -0.21 2.11
CA PHE A 65 -1.14 -0.72 1.10
C PHE A 65 -0.57 0.34 0.15
N THR A 66 0.76 0.45 0.14
CA THR A 66 1.47 1.34 -0.79
C THR A 66 1.46 0.77 -2.21
N ALA A 67 1.91 1.58 -3.17
CA ALA A 67 2.09 1.10 -4.55
C ALA A 67 3.05 -0.11 -4.65
N VAL A 68 3.96 -0.29 -3.69
CA VAL A 68 4.85 -1.47 -3.65
C VAL A 68 4.04 -2.75 -3.36
N GLU A 69 3.11 -2.68 -2.41
CA GLU A 69 2.24 -3.80 -2.10
C GLU A 69 1.21 -4.04 -3.23
N ILE A 70 0.68 -3.00 -3.86
CA ILE A 70 -0.25 -3.13 -4.99
C ILE A 70 0.40 -3.85 -6.18
N ASP A 71 1.64 -3.49 -6.50
CA ASP A 71 2.44 -4.17 -7.54
C ASP A 71 2.65 -5.64 -7.20
N TRP A 72 3.02 -5.94 -5.95
CA TRP A 72 3.14 -7.32 -5.47
C TRP A 72 1.82 -8.09 -5.56
N PHE A 73 0.70 -7.49 -5.17
CA PHE A 73 -0.62 -8.11 -5.27
C PHE A 73 -1.01 -8.40 -6.71
N SER A 74 -0.68 -7.52 -7.65
CA SER A 74 -0.87 -7.77 -9.08
C SER A 74 -0.09 -9.00 -9.55
N GLN A 75 1.18 -9.13 -9.13
CA GLN A 75 2.04 -10.27 -9.48
C GLN A 75 1.52 -11.59 -8.89
N ILE A 76 1.22 -11.65 -7.59
CA ILE A 76 0.81 -12.92 -6.94
C ILE A 76 -0.61 -13.35 -7.30
N SER A 77 -1.48 -12.43 -7.70
CA SER A 77 -2.87 -12.75 -8.08
C SER A 77 -3.07 -12.91 -9.58
N GLY A 78 -2.13 -12.46 -10.40
CA GLY A 78 -2.27 -12.38 -11.86
C GLY A 78 -3.32 -11.35 -12.34
N LYS A 79 -3.86 -10.53 -11.43
CA LYS A 79 -4.83 -9.47 -11.76
C LYS A 79 -4.09 -8.21 -12.23
N SER A 80 -4.74 -7.41 -13.07
CA SER A 80 -4.24 -6.08 -13.39
C SER A 80 -4.21 -5.17 -12.15
N VAL A 81 -3.28 -4.22 -12.11
CA VAL A 81 -3.22 -3.17 -11.07
C VAL A 81 -4.59 -2.52 -10.86
N SER A 82 -5.27 -2.15 -11.95
CA SER A 82 -6.61 -1.56 -11.92
C SER A 82 -7.61 -2.43 -11.14
N LYS A 83 -7.58 -3.74 -11.37
CA LYS A 83 -8.47 -4.69 -10.69
C LYS A 83 -8.07 -4.90 -9.22
N VAL A 84 -6.77 -4.92 -8.90
CA VAL A 84 -6.28 -4.98 -7.52
C VAL A 84 -6.78 -3.79 -6.71
N ILE A 85 -6.64 -2.58 -7.24
CA ILE A 85 -7.12 -1.34 -6.60
C ILE A 85 -8.63 -1.44 -6.37
N SER A 86 -9.40 -1.79 -7.40
CA SER A 86 -10.86 -1.95 -7.28
C SER A 86 -11.24 -3.01 -6.22
N ASP A 87 -10.55 -4.15 -6.17
CA ASP A 87 -10.82 -5.20 -5.18
C ASP A 87 -10.52 -4.73 -3.74
N LEU A 88 -9.44 -3.99 -3.54
CA LEU A 88 -9.09 -3.39 -2.24
C LEU A 88 -10.14 -2.38 -1.78
N MET A 89 -10.57 -1.49 -2.68
CA MET A 89 -11.58 -0.48 -2.37
C MET A 89 -12.93 -1.13 -2.05
N ASN A 90 -13.33 -2.14 -2.82
CA ASN A 90 -14.52 -2.95 -2.52
C ASN A 90 -14.41 -3.75 -1.20
N ALA A 91 -13.19 -4.01 -0.72
CA ALA A 91 -12.97 -4.66 0.57
C ALA A 91 -13.08 -3.69 1.76
N GLY A 92 -13.08 -2.38 1.52
CA GLY A 92 -13.17 -1.35 2.56
C GLY A 92 -11.91 -0.49 2.71
N VAL A 93 -11.03 -0.44 1.70
CA VAL A 93 -9.97 0.59 1.65
C VAL A 93 -10.58 1.90 1.15
N ASP A 94 -10.32 3.00 1.83
CA ASP A 94 -10.80 4.33 1.44
C ASP A 94 -9.73 5.15 0.71
N ALA A 95 -8.44 4.92 1.00
CA ALA A 95 -7.34 5.59 0.32
C ALA A 95 -6.05 4.78 0.26
N LEU A 96 -5.20 5.12 -0.71
CA LEU A 96 -3.84 4.56 -0.82
C LEU A 96 -2.81 5.44 -0.09
N PRO A 97 -1.95 4.87 0.78
CA PRO A 97 -0.80 5.57 1.36
C PRO A 97 0.33 5.77 0.34
N GLY A 98 1.01 6.92 0.40
CA GLY A 98 2.07 7.31 -0.54
C GLY A 98 3.47 6.81 -0.24
N GLY A 99 3.60 5.77 0.59
CA GLY A 99 4.90 5.16 0.89
C GLY A 99 5.55 4.51 -0.34
N GLY A 100 6.84 4.22 -0.26
CA GLY A 100 7.56 3.47 -1.30
C GLY A 100 8.05 4.29 -2.51
N ALA A 101 7.82 5.61 -2.54
CA ALA A 101 8.44 6.50 -3.53
C ALA A 101 9.96 6.64 -3.29
N GLU A 102 10.33 6.94 -2.03
CA GLU A 102 11.66 7.20 -1.45
C GLU A 102 12.63 8.01 -2.33
N ILE A 103 13.22 7.45 -3.39
CA ILE A 103 14.06 8.17 -4.38
C ILE A 103 13.73 7.64 -5.77
N PHE A 104 13.39 8.48 -6.76
CA PHE A 104 13.07 8.02 -8.13
C PHE A 104 14.28 7.81 -9.04
N SER A 105 15.44 8.39 -8.73
CA SER A 105 16.67 8.18 -9.48
C SER A 105 17.00 6.68 -9.63
N PRO A 106 17.01 6.13 -10.87
CA PRO A 106 17.29 4.72 -11.11
C PRO A 106 18.67 4.29 -10.58
N GLU A 107 19.67 5.18 -10.67
CA GLU A 107 21.04 4.91 -10.21
C GLU A 107 21.13 4.78 -8.68
N VAL A 108 20.38 5.60 -7.95
CA VAL A 108 20.32 5.54 -6.49
C VAL A 108 19.49 4.35 -6.07
N ARG A 109 18.33 4.11 -6.70
CA ARG A 109 17.49 2.92 -6.45
C ARG A 109 18.27 1.62 -6.60
N LYS A 110 19.12 1.51 -7.63
CA LYS A 110 19.98 0.32 -7.82
C LYS A 110 20.96 0.09 -6.66
N LYS A 111 21.35 1.14 -5.93
CA LYS A 111 22.31 1.08 -4.82
C LYS A 111 21.64 0.84 -3.46
N ILE A 112 20.45 1.38 -3.24
CA ILE A 112 19.82 1.40 -1.91
C ILE A 112 18.52 0.61 -1.79
N CYS A 113 17.85 0.34 -2.91
CA CYS A 113 16.61 -0.42 -2.92
C CYS A 113 16.92 -1.88 -3.32
N THR A 114 16.52 -2.82 -2.48
CA THR A 114 16.25 -4.21 -2.92
C THR A 114 15.25 -4.19 -4.08
N PRO A 115 15.19 -5.21 -4.98
CA PRO A 115 14.31 -5.18 -6.15
C PRO A 115 12.86 -5.00 -5.70
N LYS A 116 12.40 -3.76 -5.82
CA LYS A 116 11.08 -3.24 -5.45
C LYS A 116 10.50 -2.55 -6.69
N THR A 117 9.20 -2.27 -6.67
CA THR A 117 8.45 -1.54 -7.69
C THR A 117 9.22 -0.33 -8.23
N THR A 118 9.33 -0.21 -9.55
CA THR A 118 10.06 0.88 -10.22
C THR A 118 9.38 2.25 -10.02
N GLY A 119 10.08 3.35 -10.30
CA GLY A 119 9.50 4.69 -10.16
C GLY A 119 8.32 4.88 -11.11
N ASP A 120 8.46 4.38 -12.34
CA ASP A 120 7.40 4.43 -13.35
C ASP A 120 6.19 3.57 -12.96
N SER A 121 6.42 2.36 -12.45
CA SER A 121 5.36 1.49 -11.94
C SER A 121 4.62 2.14 -10.77
N TRP A 122 5.35 2.79 -9.86
CA TRP A 122 4.78 3.52 -8.74
C TRP A 122 3.87 4.67 -9.23
N LEU A 123 4.35 5.46 -10.20
CA LEU A 123 3.57 6.54 -10.81
C LEU A 123 2.32 6.02 -11.54
N GLU A 124 2.43 4.91 -12.27
CA GLU A 124 1.28 4.33 -12.98
C GLU A 124 0.21 3.82 -12.02
N ILE A 125 0.60 3.19 -10.90
CA ILE A 125 -0.34 2.74 -9.87
C ILE A 125 -1.14 3.91 -9.30
N HIS A 126 -0.47 5.00 -8.93
CA HIS A 126 -1.15 6.21 -8.44
C HIS A 126 -1.99 6.90 -9.51
N ARG A 127 -1.54 6.88 -10.77
CA ARG A 127 -2.34 7.38 -11.91
C ARG A 127 -3.62 6.54 -12.08
N GLU A 128 -3.52 5.23 -11.95
CA GLU A 128 -4.65 4.32 -12.07
C GLU A 128 -5.67 4.51 -10.92
N ALA A 129 -5.19 4.66 -9.69
CA ALA A 129 -6.04 5.01 -8.55
C ALA A 129 -6.79 6.34 -8.76
N HIS A 130 -6.09 7.36 -9.28
CA HIS A 130 -6.70 8.63 -9.63
C HIS A 130 -7.82 8.48 -10.67
N LYS A 131 -7.58 7.75 -11.77
CA LYS A 131 -8.57 7.55 -12.84
C LYS A 131 -9.86 6.92 -12.33
N GLN A 132 -9.78 6.09 -11.29
CA GLN A 132 -10.93 5.44 -10.66
C GLN A 132 -11.63 6.31 -9.61
N GLY A 133 -11.15 7.53 -9.37
CA GLY A 133 -11.74 8.49 -8.43
C GLY A 133 -11.36 8.24 -6.96
N TYR A 134 -10.34 7.42 -6.69
CA TYR A 134 -9.97 7.07 -5.32
C TYR A 134 -9.02 8.11 -4.68
N PRO A 135 -9.28 8.52 -3.42
CA PRO A 135 -8.38 9.37 -2.65
C PRO A 135 -7.00 8.73 -2.46
N GLN A 136 -5.96 9.56 -2.47
CA GLN A 136 -4.58 9.13 -2.30
C GLN A 136 -3.77 10.18 -1.56
N MET A 137 -2.91 9.72 -0.66
CA MET A 137 -1.96 10.60 0.02
C MET A 137 -0.60 10.42 -0.63
N LEU A 138 -0.07 11.45 -1.29
CA LEU A 138 1.26 11.38 -1.91
C LEU A 138 2.33 11.84 -0.91
N LEU A 139 3.39 11.04 -0.71
CA LEU A 139 4.58 11.50 0.01
C LEU A 139 5.50 12.23 -0.99
N PHE A 140 5.98 13.42 -0.59
CA PHE A 140 6.91 14.21 -1.40
C PHE A 140 8.23 13.44 -1.64
N CYS A 141 8.55 13.17 -2.90
CA CYS A 141 9.85 12.61 -3.29
C CYS A 141 10.72 13.73 -3.87
N MET A 142 11.86 14.00 -3.22
CA MET A 142 12.86 14.93 -3.77
C MET A 142 13.67 14.20 -4.83
N ASP A 143 13.37 14.45 -6.10
CA ASP A 143 14.26 14.04 -7.20
C ASP A 143 15.21 15.20 -7.53
N THR A 144 16.50 15.03 -7.24
CA THR A 144 17.53 16.07 -7.42
C THR A 144 17.90 16.31 -8.88
N LEU A 145 17.43 15.47 -9.81
CA LEU A 145 17.79 15.50 -11.23
C LEU A 145 16.73 16.12 -12.13
N ASN A 146 15.51 16.36 -11.65
CA ASN A 146 14.46 16.97 -12.46
C ASN A 146 13.54 17.88 -11.61
N PRO A 147 13.86 19.18 -11.47
CA PRO A 147 13.11 20.10 -10.62
C PRO A 147 11.68 20.41 -11.10
N MET A 148 11.22 19.85 -12.22
CA MET A 148 9.88 20.09 -12.79
C MET A 148 8.80 19.08 -12.35
N MET A 149 9.12 17.99 -11.67
CA MET A 149 8.09 17.00 -11.28
C MET A 149 7.50 17.31 -9.90
N MET A 150 6.90 18.49 -9.76
CA MET A 150 6.12 18.89 -8.58
C MET A 150 4.65 18.55 -8.82
N LEU A 151 4.23 17.33 -8.48
CA LEU A 151 2.82 16.94 -8.54
C LEU A 151 2.20 17.01 -7.13
N LEU A 152 1.65 18.19 -6.81
CA LEU A 152 0.80 18.39 -5.64
C LEU A 152 -0.62 17.93 -6.01
N ILE A 153 -1.06 16.77 -5.51
CA ILE A 153 -2.47 16.40 -5.54
C ILE A 153 -2.96 16.37 -4.09
N MET A 154 -3.38 17.53 -3.62
CA MET A 154 -4.34 17.63 -2.52
C MET A 154 -5.72 17.46 -3.15
N SER A 155 -6.25 16.24 -3.16
CA SER A 155 -7.70 16.05 -3.30
C SER A 155 -8.33 16.73 -2.08
N HIS A 156 -9.01 17.84 -2.35
CA HIS A 156 -9.67 18.66 -1.34
C HIS A 156 -10.71 17.80 -0.60
N VAL A 157 -10.65 17.83 0.73
CA VAL A 157 -11.87 17.89 1.53
C VAL A 157 -12.30 19.36 1.56
#